data_AF-A0A6B3G173-F1
#
_entry.id   AF-A0A6B3G173-F1
#
_cell.length_a   1.000
_cell.length_b   1.000
_cell.length_c   1.000
_cell.angle_alpha   90.00
_cell.angle_beta   90.00
_cell.angle_gamma   90.00
#
_symmetry.space_group_name_H-M   'P 1'
#
loop_
_entity.id
_entity.type
_entity.pdbx_description
1 polymer ?
#
loop_
_entity_poly.entity_id
_entity_poly.type
_entity_poly.pdbx_seq_one_letter_code
_entity_poly.pdbx_strand_id
1 'polypeptide(L)' 'KKPAQLKGKSIAVAQGSSAHFQLVASLKEAGLGIKDVKLNYLQPADALAAFSRGKVDAWAIWDPYTSQVLRTADARVLT' A
#
# COMPACT_ATOMS: atom_id res chain seq x y z
N LYS A 1 7.81 11.51 -4.72
CA LYS A 1 6.67 11.47 -5.68
C LYS A 1 5.37 11.35 -4.88
N LYS A 2 4.30 12.03 -5.30
CA LYS A 2 3.08 12.29 -4.51
C LYS A 2 2.11 11.09 -4.45
N PRO A 3 1.28 10.95 -3.40
CA PRO A 3 0.24 9.92 -3.32
C PRO A 3 -0.77 9.96 -4.47
N ALA A 4 -0.86 11.07 -5.23
CA ALA A 4 -1.62 11.18 -6.48
C ALA A 4 -1.27 10.09 -7.51
N GLN A 5 -0.07 9.50 -7.45
CA GLN A 5 0.34 8.39 -8.32
C GLN A 5 -0.38 7.07 -8.03
N LEU A 6 -1.12 6.98 -6.92
CA LEU A 6 -1.89 5.80 -6.54
C LEU A 6 -3.22 5.69 -7.29
N LYS A 7 -3.65 6.72 -8.04
CA LYS A 7 -4.88 6.67 -8.82
C LYS A 7 -4.86 5.51 -9.83
N GLY A 8 -5.87 4.66 -9.79
CA GLY A 8 -6.03 3.46 -10.61
C GLY A 8 -5.15 2.28 -10.20
N LYS A 9 -4.31 2.45 -9.18
CA LYS A 9 -3.34 1.43 -8.74
C LYS A 9 -3.95 0.43 -7.79
N SER A 10 -3.40 -0.78 -7.82
CA SER A 10 -3.74 -1.89 -6.95
C SER A 10 -2.93 -1.79 -5.66
N ILE A 11 -3.60 -1.65 -4.52
CA ILE A 11 -2.97 -1.42 -3.22
C ILE A 11 -3.36 -2.56 -2.27
N ALA A 12 -2.39 -3.30 -1.76
CA ALA A 12 -2.64 -4.23 -0.67
C ALA A 12 -2.70 -3.47 0.67
N VAL A 13 -3.62 -3.86 1.55
CA VAL A 13 -3.67 -3.35 2.93
C VAL A 13 -4.46 -4.31 3.83
N ALA A 14 -4.07 -4.43 5.10
CA ALA A 14 -4.86 -5.20 6.07
C ALA A 14 -6.08 -4.38 6.51
N GLN A 15 -7.29 -4.90 6.28
CA GLN A 15 -8.54 -4.21 6.65
C GLN A 15 -8.60 -3.96 8.16
N GLY A 16 -8.98 -2.74 8.55
CA GLY A 16 -9.12 -2.35 9.96
C GLY A 16 -7.80 -2.08 10.70
N SER A 17 -6.66 -2.15 10.02
CA SER A 17 -5.36 -1.83 10.62
C SER A 17 -5.08 -0.31 10.67
N SER A 18 -4.09 0.08 11.46
CA SER A 18 -3.55 1.46 11.46
C SER A 18 -3.06 1.88 10.07
N ALA A 19 -2.45 0.96 9.31
CA ALA A 19 -2.03 1.21 7.93
C ALA A 19 -3.21 1.45 6.98
N HIS A 20 -4.37 0.83 7.23
CA HIS A 20 -5.59 1.13 6.47
C HIS A 20 -6.06 2.57 6.69
N PHE A 21 -6.08 3.02 7.94
CA PHE A 21 -6.43 4.40 8.27
C PHE A 21 -5.45 5.40 7.63
N GLN A 22 -4.14 5.14 7.75
CA GLN A 22 -3.12 6.00 7.18
C GLN A 22 -3.22 6.07 5.64
N LEU A 23 -3.48 4.94 4.98
CA LEU A 23 -3.70 4.92 3.53
C LEU A 23 -4.87 5.81 3.12
N VAL A 24 -6.01 5.70 3.82
CA VAL A 24 -7.20 6.53 3.55
C VAL A 24 -6.88 8.02 3.73
N ALA A 25 -6.14 8.37 4.79
CA ALA A 25 -5.72 9.75 5.04
C ALA A 25 -4.81 10.28 3.92
N SER A 26 -3.79 9.53 3.52
CA SER A 26 -2.87 9.92 2.43
C SER A 26 -3.57 10.04 1.07
N LEU A 27 -4.55 9.18 0.78
CA LEU A 27 -5.38 9.30 -0.43
C LEU A 27 -6.19 10.60 -0.39
N LYS A 28 -6.82 10.89 0.76
CA LYS A 28 -7.63 12.11 0.94
C LYS A 28 -6.79 13.38 0.78
N GLU A 29 -5.58 13.42 1.33
CA GLU A 29 -4.64 14.54 1.16
C GLU A 29 -4.25 14.76 -0.31
N ALA A 30 -4.19 13.70 -1.10
CA ALA A 30 -3.97 13.77 -2.53
C ALA A 30 -5.23 14.05 -3.36
N GLY A 31 -6.38 14.29 -2.71
CA GLY A 31 -7.66 14.51 -3.39
C GLY A 31 -8.23 13.24 -4.05
N LEU A 32 -7.76 12.06 -3.64
CA LEU A 32 -8.24 10.76 -4.12
C LEU A 32 -9.21 10.13 -3.11
N GLY A 33 -10.25 9.47 -3.63
CA GLY A 33 -11.12 8.62 -2.85
C GLY A 33 -10.68 7.16 -2.89
N ILE A 34 -11.25 6.35 -2.00
CA ILE A 34 -11.08 4.88 -2.03
C ILE A 34 -11.56 4.28 -3.36
N LYS A 35 -12.51 4.93 -4.03
CA LYS A 35 -13.02 4.52 -5.36
C LYS A 35 -12.01 4.79 -6.49
N ASP A 36 -11.05 5.67 -6.28
CA ASP A 36 -10.00 5.97 -7.25
C ASP A 36 -8.87 4.94 -7.24
N VAL A 37 -8.87 3.99 -6.29
CA VAL A 37 -7.85 2.96 -6.13
C VAL A 37 -8.47 1.58 -6.05
N LYS A 38 -7.68 0.53 -6.30
CA LYS A 38 -8.14 -0.85 -6.12
C LYS A 38 -7.55 -1.40 -4.83
N LEU A 39 -8.33 -1.39 -3.74
CA LEU A 39 -7.90 -1.98 -2.47
C LEU A 39 -8.03 -3.49 -2.49
N ASN A 40 -6.94 -4.18 -2.16
CA ASN A 40 -6.91 -5.61 -1.90
C ASN A 40 -6.70 -5.82 -0.42
N TYR A 41 -7.71 -6.34 0.26
CA TYR A 41 -7.62 -6.63 1.67
C TYR A 41 -6.90 -7.95 1.87
N LEU A 42 -5.62 -7.87 2.26
CA LEU A 42 -4.74 -9.01 2.43
C LEU A 42 -4.07 -8.94 3.79
N GLN A 43 -3.89 -10.09 4.43
CA GLN A 43 -3.06 -10.20 5.62
C GLN A 43 -1.58 -9.93 5.26
N PRO A 44 -0.73 -9.49 6.21
CA PRO A 44 0.64 -9.08 5.89
C PRO A 44 1.47 -10.12 5.11
N ALA A 45 1.33 -11.41 5.45
CA ALA A 45 2.05 -12.49 4.75
C ALA A 45 1.61 -12.61 3.28
N ASP A 46 0.30 -12.56 3.01
CA ASP A 46 -0.23 -12.64 1.65
C ASP A 46 0.09 -11.38 0.85
N ALA A 47 0.04 -10.21 1.49
CA ALA A 47 0.36 -8.93 0.89
C ALA A 47 1.84 -8.84 0.50
N LEU A 48 2.75 -9.33 1.35
CA LEU A 48 4.18 -9.44 1.03
C LEU A 48 4.39 -10.28 -0.23
N ALA A 49 3.74 -11.43 -0.30
CA ALA A 49 3.86 -12.34 -1.44
C ALA A 49 3.21 -11.74 -2.70
N ALA A 50 2.08 -11.05 -2.58
CA ALA A 50 1.43 -10.34 -3.69
C ALA A 50 2.30 -9.18 -4.22
N PHE A 51 2.88 -8.38 -3.32
CA PHE A 51 3.74 -7.25 -3.67
C PHE A 51 5.04 -7.72 -4.33
N SER A 52 5.71 -8.72 -3.76
CA SER A 52 6.95 -9.28 -4.31
C SER A 52 6.78 -9.92 -5.69
N ARG A 53 5.58 -10.40 -6.01
CA ARG A 53 5.23 -10.96 -7.33
C ARG A 53 4.65 -9.94 -8.30
N GLY A 54 4.58 -8.66 -7.93
CA GLY A 54 3.99 -7.61 -8.77
C GLY A 54 2.48 -7.73 -9.00
N LYS A 55 1.75 -8.47 -8.15
CA LYS A 55 0.28 -8.58 -8.22
C LYS A 55 -0.42 -7.31 -7.72
N VAL A 56 0.26 -6.52 -6.90
CA VAL A 56 -0.20 -5.22 -6.42
C VAL A 56 0.89 -4.18 -6.69
N ASP A 57 0.49 -2.97 -7.04
CA ASP A 57 1.41 -1.87 -7.35
C ASP A 57 1.97 -1.20 -6.09
N ALA A 58 1.21 -1.23 -4.99
CA ALA A 58 1.57 -0.62 -3.72
C ALA A 58 1.09 -1.47 -2.53
N TRP A 59 1.68 -1.24 -1.38
CA TRP A 59 1.32 -1.92 -0.14
C TRP A 59 1.39 -0.93 1.03
N ALA A 60 0.28 -0.77 1.74
CA ALA A 60 0.25 -0.06 3.02
C ALA A 60 0.50 -1.03 4.17
N ILE A 61 1.63 -0.87 4.87
CA ILE A 61 2.08 -1.78 5.93
C ILE A 61 2.95 -1.05 6.97
N TRP A 62 3.21 -1.72 8.09
CA TRP A 62 4.06 -1.28 9.21
C TRP A 62 5.31 -2.17 9.37
N ASP A 63 6.26 -1.72 10.18
CA ASP A 63 7.44 -2.52 10.53
C ASP A 63 7.07 -3.79 11.31
N PRO A 64 7.79 -4.92 11.09
CA PRO A 64 9.06 -5.03 10.36
C PRO A 64 8.94 -5.26 8.85
N TYR A 65 7.72 -5.39 8.31
CA TYR A 65 7.50 -5.73 6.90
C TYR A 65 7.99 -4.63 5.95
N THR A 66 7.76 -3.36 6.29
CA THR A 66 8.26 -2.21 5.52
C THR A 66 9.78 -2.29 5.37
N SER A 67 10.49 -2.44 6.49
CA SER A 67 11.94 -2.63 6.52
C SER A 67 12.42 -3.86 5.73
N GLN A 68 11.68 -4.97 5.80
CA GLN A 68 12.02 -6.17 5.04
C GLN A 68 11.94 -5.91 3.53
N VAL A 69 10.82 -5.36 3.06
CA VAL A 69 10.57 -5.08 1.65
C VAL A 69 11.55 -4.06 1.09
N LEU A 70 11.87 -3.00 1.84
CA LEU A 70 12.86 -2.00 1.41
C LEU A 70 14.27 -2.58 1.24
N ARG A 71 14.59 -3.68 1.92
CA ARG A 71 15.88 -4.38 1.78
C ARG A 71 15.88 -5.40 0.65
N THR A 72 14.75 -6.08 0.42
CA THR A 72 14.68 -7.24 -0.48
C THR A 72 14.07 -6.94 -1.84
N ALA A 73 13.26 -5.89 -1.94
CA ALA A 73 12.63 -5.45 -3.18
C ALA A 73 13.05 -4.00 -3.45
N ASP A 74 13.17 -3.64 -4.73
CA ASP A 74 13.37 -2.24 -5.18
C ASP A 74 12.07 -1.42 -4.95
N ALA A 75 11.64 -1.40 -3.70
CA ALA A 75 10.43 -0.79 -3.22
C ALA A 75 10.75 0.60 -2.69
N ARG A 76 9.76 1.49 -2.75
CA ARG A 76 9.91 2.87 -2.31
C ARG A 76 8.75 3.28 -1.42
N VAL A 77 9.06 3.99 -0.35
CA VAL A 77 8.05 4.60 0.51
C VAL A 77 7.40 5.79 -0.21
N LEU A 78 6.06 5.81 -0.18
CA LEU A 78 5.22 6.91 -0.64
C LEU A 78 4.61 7.59 0.59
N THR A 79 5.23 8.67 1.05
CA THR A 79 4.67 9.64 2.00
C THR A 79 4.44 10.96 1.32
#